data_AF-A0A2V2YYN3-F1
#
_entry.id   AF-A0A2V2YYN3-F1
#
_cell.length_a   1.000
_cell.length_b   1.000
_cell.length_c   1.000
_cell.angle_alpha   90.00
_cell.angle_beta   90.00
_cell.angle_gamma   90.00
#
_symmetry.space_group_name_H-M   'P 1'
#
loop_
_entity.id
_entity.type
_entity.pdbx_description
1 polymer ?
#
loop_
_entity_poly.entity_id
_entity_poly.type
_entity_poly.pdbx_seq_one_letter_code
_entity_poly.pdbx_strand_id
1 'polypeptide(L)'
;MNIQFTIPSWYVLIPLFLVLFMHYGIRTFARRIHTVPQFMLILSFIVYSLAVLHLVFFPIDVNIGEYANRTPWYKTINFIPILTIDIKTFVLNIVMMIPLGIYLPLLKSTFNRAASVVWCTLCISLFFEALQMIVRIALGSGRSTDINDLIANTLGGAVGFLACKILIKAKPIRQLSL
;
A
#
# COMPACT_ATOMS: atom_id res chain seq x y z
N MET A 1 4.08 15.17 31.64
CA MET A 1 2.68 15.02 31.19
C MET A 1 2.66 13.94 30.12
N ASN A 2 1.77 12.95 30.26
CA ASN A 2 1.66 11.83 29.33
C ASN A 2 0.41 12.02 28.47
N ILE A 3 0.58 11.96 27.15
CA ILE A 3 -0.49 12.09 26.17
C ILE A 3 -0.54 10.76 25.41
N GLN A 4 -1.68 10.07 25.53
CA GLN A 4 -1.95 8.82 24.81
C GLN A 4 -3.30 8.91 24.12
N PHE A 5 -3.32 8.80 22.79
CA PHE A 5 -4.55 8.72 22.03
C PHE A 5 -4.32 7.97 20.72
N THR A 6 -5.39 7.47 20.11
CA THR A 6 -5.37 6.72 18.86
C THR A 6 -6.02 7.53 17.77
N ILE A 7 -5.36 7.67 16.62
CA ILE A 7 -5.95 8.32 15.44
C ILE A 7 -6.60 7.23 14.58
N PRO A 8 -7.94 7.16 14.49
CA PRO A 8 -8.60 6.24 13.59
C PRO A 8 -8.47 6.72 12.13
N SER A 9 -8.52 5.76 11.20
CA SER A 9 -8.22 6.01 9.80
C SER A 9 -9.21 6.94 9.09
N TRP A 10 -10.48 6.95 9.50
CA TRP A 10 -11.53 7.67 8.80
C TRP A 10 -11.31 9.19 8.79
N TYR A 11 -10.62 9.75 9.79
CA TYR A 11 -10.31 11.18 9.82
C TYR A 11 -9.36 11.61 8.69
N VAL A 12 -8.53 10.68 8.19
CA VAL A 12 -7.56 10.96 7.11
C VAL A 12 -8.06 10.42 5.78
N LEU A 13 -8.58 9.20 5.76
CA LEU A 13 -8.90 8.50 4.52
C LEU A 13 -10.19 8.99 3.86
N ILE A 14 -11.20 9.44 4.62
CA ILE A 14 -12.46 9.94 4.03
C ILE A 14 -12.22 11.28 3.29
N PRO A 15 -11.58 12.30 3.89
CA PRO A 15 -11.27 13.53 3.17
C PRO A 15 -10.40 13.27 1.94
N LEU A 16 -9.39 12.40 2.07
CA LEU A 16 -8.52 12.02 0.94
C LEU A 16 -9.31 11.37 -0.20
N PHE A 17 -10.23 10.45 0.12
CA PHE A 17 -11.11 9.84 -0.86
C PHE A 17 -11.92 10.88 -1.63
N LEU A 18 -12.57 11.81 -0.91
CA LEU A 18 -13.42 12.83 -1.52
C LEU A 18 -12.63 13.74 -2.47
N VAL A 19 -11.41 14.15 -2.07
CA VAL A 19 -10.54 14.98 -2.92
C VAL A 19 -10.12 14.25 -4.19
N LEU A 20 -9.69 12.99 -4.08
CA LEU A 20 -9.30 12.18 -5.25
C LEU A 20 -10.50 11.90 -6.15
N PHE A 21 -11.65 11.54 -5.57
CA PHE A 21 -12.89 11.31 -6.29
C PHE A 21 -13.32 12.54 -7.08
N MET A 22 -13.31 13.73 -6.45
CA MET A 22 -13.66 14.98 -7.11
C MET A 22 -12.67 15.34 -8.23
N HIS A 23 -11.36 15.20 -7.99
CA HIS A 23 -10.33 15.51 -8.99
C HIS A 23 -10.47 14.64 -10.26
N TYR A 24 -10.55 13.31 -10.10
CA TYR A 24 -10.70 12.40 -11.24
C TYR A 24 -12.10 12.44 -11.84
N GLY A 25 -13.14 12.68 -11.03
CA GLY A 25 -14.51 12.88 -11.49
C GLY A 25 -14.64 14.10 -12.39
N ILE A 26 -14.16 15.28 -11.95
CA ILE A 26 -14.18 16.50 -12.76
C ILE A 26 -13.38 16.32 -14.05
N ARG A 27 -12.18 15.74 -13.99
CA ARG A 27 -11.36 15.48 -15.19
C ARG A 27 -12.07 14.54 -16.18
N THR A 28 -12.82 13.56 -15.68
CA THR A 28 -13.57 12.62 -16.53
C THR A 28 -14.81 13.28 -17.12
N PHE A 29 -15.66 13.90 -16.30
CA PHE A 29 -16.96 14.45 -16.74
C PHE A 29 -16.83 15.80 -17.44
N ALA A 30 -16.04 16.73 -16.90
CA ALA A 30 -15.92 18.08 -17.46
C ALA A 30 -14.97 18.16 -18.65
N ARG A 31 -13.94 17.31 -18.70
CA ARG A 31 -12.93 17.33 -19.78
C ARG A 31 -12.98 16.11 -20.71
N ARG A 32 -13.88 15.15 -20.47
CA ARG A 32 -14.04 13.90 -21.26
C ARG A 32 -12.72 13.17 -21.56
N ILE A 33 -11.78 13.22 -20.61
CA ILE A 33 -10.43 12.67 -20.80
C ILE A 33 -10.43 11.14 -20.69
N HIS A 34 -11.29 10.58 -19.84
CA HIS A 34 -11.35 9.14 -19.56
C HIS A 34 -12.66 8.54 -20.03
N THR A 35 -12.60 7.30 -20.51
CA THR A 35 -13.80 6.49 -20.77
C THR A 35 -14.41 5.98 -19.46
N VAL A 36 -15.69 5.59 -19.47
CA VAL A 36 -16.37 5.04 -18.28
C VAL A 36 -15.60 3.86 -17.65
N PRO A 37 -15.11 2.86 -18.43
CA PRO A 37 -14.34 1.76 -17.85
C PRO A 37 -13.00 2.20 -17.25
N GLN A 38 -12.31 3.17 -17.87
CA GLN A 38 -11.08 3.74 -17.31
C GLN A 38 -11.33 4.48 -16.00
N PHE A 39 -12.43 5.23 -15.91
CA PHE A 39 -12.83 5.90 -14.68
C PHE A 39 -13.16 4.90 -13.57
N MET A 40 -13.86 3.80 -13.88
CA MET A 40 -14.13 2.72 -12.93
C MET A 40 -12.85 2.05 -12.43
N LEU A 41 -11.87 1.81 -13.31
CA LEU A 41 -10.56 1.26 -12.95
C LEU A 41 -9.78 2.20 -12.02
N ILE A 42 -9.77 3.51 -12.31
CA ILE A 42 -9.13 4.52 -11.44
C ILE A 42 -9.82 4.57 -10.08
N LEU A 43 -11.16 4.56 -10.06
CA LEU A 43 -11.94 4.58 -8.84
C LEU A 43 -11.67 3.35 -7.97
N SER A 44 -11.66 2.16 -8.56
CA SER A 44 -11.36 0.91 -7.84
C SER A 44 -9.93 0.90 -7.31
N PHE A 45 -8.97 1.46 -8.06
CA PHE A 45 -7.59 1.63 -7.59
C PHE A 45 -7.47 2.60 -6.42
N ILE A 46 -8.23 3.71 -6.41
CA ILE A 46 -8.27 4.65 -5.28
C ILE A 46 -8.80 3.95 -4.03
N VAL A 47 -9.93 3.27 -4.13
CA VAL A 47 -10.52 2.52 -2.99
C VAL A 47 -9.55 1.47 -2.47
N TYR A 48 -8.93 0.70 -3.36
CA TYR A 48 -7.88 -0.26 -3.00
C TYR A 48 -6.71 0.41 -2.25
N SER A 49 -6.19 1.51 -2.79
CA SER A 49 -5.05 2.22 -2.18
C SER A 49 -5.37 2.73 -0.78
N LEU A 50 -6.59 3.23 -0.55
CA LEU A 50 -7.06 3.64 0.77
C LEU A 50 -7.17 2.46 1.73
N ALA A 51 -7.65 1.31 1.26
CA ALA A 51 -7.69 0.09 2.08
C ALA A 51 -6.29 -0.38 2.48
N VAL A 52 -5.31 -0.34 1.56
CA VAL A 52 -3.91 -0.63 1.89
C VAL A 52 -3.38 0.35 2.94
N LEU A 53 -3.61 1.65 2.78
CA LEU A 53 -3.19 2.65 3.77
C LEU A 53 -3.82 2.40 5.14
N HIS A 54 -5.10 2.00 5.19
CA HIS A 54 -5.76 1.61 6.42
C HIS A 54 -5.04 0.44 7.10
N LEU A 55 -4.78 -0.64 6.37
CA LEU A 55 -4.15 -1.85 6.92
C LEU A 55 -2.70 -1.62 7.38
N VAL A 56 -1.94 -0.83 6.62
CA VAL A 56 -0.51 -0.61 6.87
C VAL A 56 -0.27 0.37 8.02
N PHE A 57 -1.02 1.48 8.06
CA PHE A 57 -0.73 2.57 8.99
C PHE A 57 -1.66 2.66 10.19
N PHE A 58 -2.90 2.21 10.07
CA PHE A 58 -3.91 2.46 11.09
C PHE A 58 -4.17 1.23 11.99
N PRO A 59 -4.69 1.46 13.22
CA PRO A 59 -4.74 2.76 13.91
C PRO A 59 -3.33 3.31 14.19
N ILE A 60 -3.21 4.63 14.26
CA ILE A 60 -1.95 5.29 14.65
C ILE A 60 -2.03 5.60 16.14
N ASP A 61 -1.27 4.87 16.93
CA ASP A 61 -1.15 5.12 18.37
C ASP A 61 -0.11 6.20 18.63
N VAL A 62 -0.55 7.29 19.27
CA VAL A 62 0.32 8.39 19.70
C VAL A 62 0.56 8.23 21.19
N ASN A 63 1.82 8.06 21.58
CA ASN A 63 2.26 7.97 22.96
C ASN A 63 3.45 8.90 23.19
N ILE A 64 3.19 10.05 23.82
CA ILE A 64 4.17 11.10 24.08
C ILE A 64 4.23 11.34 25.59
N GLY A 65 5.41 11.24 26.21
CA GLY A 65 5.57 11.45 27.64
C GLY A 65 6.64 10.58 28.27
N GLU A 66 6.62 10.49 29.61
CA GLU A 66 7.60 9.72 30.38
C GLU A 66 7.53 8.21 30.10
N TYR A 67 6.33 7.71 29.77
CA TYR A 67 6.06 6.34 29.32
C TYR A 67 6.02 6.15 27.80
N ALA A 68 6.39 7.17 27.01
CA ALA A 68 6.62 6.98 25.58
C ALA A 68 7.65 5.85 25.39
N ASN A 69 7.41 4.98 24.41
CA ASN A 69 8.16 3.76 24.19
C ASN A 69 9.68 4.01 24.27
N ARG A 70 10.29 3.71 25.43
CA ARG A 70 11.72 3.94 25.70
C ARG A 70 12.61 2.88 25.06
N THR A 71 11.99 1.86 24.45
CA THR A 71 12.70 0.81 23.74
C THR A 71 13.49 1.45 22.61
N PRO A 72 14.83 1.34 22.59
CA PRO A 72 15.63 1.94 21.54
C PRO A 72 15.12 1.48 20.16
N TRP A 73 14.95 2.41 19.24
CA TRP A 73 14.30 2.17 17.94
C TRP A 73 14.91 0.97 17.19
N TYR A 74 16.23 0.79 17.29
CA TYR A 74 16.99 -0.29 16.65
C TYR A 74 16.70 -1.70 17.20
N LYS A 75 16.20 -1.84 18.44
CA LYS A 75 15.88 -3.16 19.04
C LYS A 75 14.56 -3.75 18.57
N THR A 76 13.81 -3.01 17.79
CA THR A 76 12.48 -3.40 17.30
C THR A 76 12.46 -3.37 15.77
N ILE A 77 13.63 -3.46 15.17
CA ILE A 77 13.76 -3.79 13.76
C ILE A 77 14.14 -5.25 13.71
N ASN A 78 13.28 -6.05 13.09
CA ASN A 78 13.57 -7.45 12.86
C ASN A 78 14.38 -7.57 11.56
N PHE A 79 15.70 -7.61 11.71
CA PHE A 79 16.63 -7.71 10.58
C PHE A 79 16.89 -9.14 10.13
N ILE A 80 16.40 -10.15 10.83
CA ILE A 80 16.71 -11.54 10.51
C ILE A 80 15.62 -12.03 9.54
N PRO A 81 15.87 -12.08 8.23
CA PRO A 81 14.88 -12.61 7.30
C PRO A 81 14.67 -14.11 7.58
N ILE A 82 13.48 -14.61 7.25
CA ILE A 82 13.14 -16.04 7.17
C ILE A 82 13.00 -16.75 8.52
N LEU A 83 13.95 -16.61 9.44
CA LEU A 83 13.96 -17.29 10.74
C LEU A 83 12.89 -16.78 11.71
N THR A 84 12.43 -15.55 11.52
CA THR A 84 11.46 -14.87 12.39
C THR A 84 10.12 -14.62 11.70
N ILE A 85 9.86 -15.31 10.57
CA ILE A 85 8.62 -15.16 9.81
C ILE A 85 7.42 -15.55 10.69
N ASP A 86 6.52 -14.61 10.91
CA ASP A 86 5.13 -14.93 11.21
C ASP A 86 4.41 -15.20 9.88
N ILE A 87 4.10 -16.48 9.64
CA ILE A 87 3.48 -16.95 8.39
C ILE A 87 2.18 -16.19 8.11
N LYS A 88 1.42 -15.84 9.15
CA LYS A 88 0.13 -15.17 9.00
C LYS A 88 0.31 -13.77 8.43
N THR A 89 1.17 -12.95 9.03
CA THR A 89 1.42 -11.58 8.55
C THR A 89 2.10 -11.58 7.19
N PHE A 90 3.05 -12.50 6.99
CA PHE A 90 3.74 -12.68 5.72
C PHE A 90 2.76 -12.95 4.56
N VAL A 91 1.84 -13.91 4.73
CA VAL A 91 0.82 -14.22 3.71
C VAL A 91 -0.14 -13.04 3.51
N LEU A 92 -0.56 -12.36 4.58
CA LEU A 92 -1.43 -11.19 4.47
C LEU A 92 -0.78 -10.05 3.68
N ASN A 93 0.52 -9.80 3.87
CA ASN A 93 1.29 -8.80 3.13
C ASN A 93 1.43 -9.17 1.64
N ILE A 94 1.65 -10.45 1.33
CA ILE A 94 1.58 -10.94 -0.07
C ILE A 94 0.20 -10.64 -0.67
N VAL A 95 -0.87 -11.10 -0.01
CA VAL A 95 -2.25 -10.96 -0.53
C VAL A 95 -2.63 -9.49 -0.71
N MET A 96 -2.21 -8.63 0.22
CA MET A 96 -2.43 -7.20 0.15
C MET A 96 -1.78 -6.57 -1.09
N MET A 97 -0.60 -7.04 -1.51
CA MET A 97 0.14 -6.47 -2.65
C MET A 97 -0.19 -7.09 -4.02
N ILE A 98 -0.92 -8.22 -4.07
CA ILE A 98 -1.36 -8.84 -5.33
C ILE A 98 -2.16 -7.86 -6.21
N PRO A 99 -3.18 -7.13 -5.70
CA PRO A 99 -3.92 -6.21 -6.55
C PRO A 99 -3.05 -5.08 -7.09
N LEU A 100 -2.05 -4.58 -6.34
CA LEU A 100 -1.10 -3.59 -6.86
C LEU A 100 -0.35 -4.11 -8.09
N GLY A 101 0.14 -5.35 -8.04
CA GLY A 101 0.80 -6.01 -9.17
C GLY A 101 -0.10 -6.16 -10.40
N ILE A 102 -1.43 -6.25 -10.20
CA ILE A 102 -2.42 -6.28 -11.27
C ILE A 102 -2.69 -4.88 -11.85
N TYR A 103 -2.87 -3.89 -10.98
CA TYR A 103 -3.20 -2.53 -11.39
C TYR A 103 -2.09 -1.83 -12.16
N LEU A 104 -0.81 -2.04 -11.78
CA LEU A 104 0.33 -1.37 -12.40
C LEU A 104 0.36 -1.47 -13.96
N PRO A 105 0.33 -2.66 -14.57
CA PRO A 105 0.29 -2.79 -16.03
C PRO A 105 -1.02 -2.30 -16.67
N LEU A 106 -2.14 -2.27 -15.93
CA LEU A 106 -3.43 -1.77 -16.45
C LEU A 106 -3.48 -0.24 -16.48
N LEU A 107 -2.85 0.42 -15.50
CA LEU A 107 -2.82 1.88 -15.39
C LEU A 107 -1.73 2.52 -16.25
N LYS A 108 -0.59 1.84 -16.46
CA LYS A 108 0.50 2.37 -17.27
C LYS A 108 1.22 1.27 -18.06
N SER A 109 1.38 1.51 -19.36
CA SER A 109 2.14 0.66 -20.28
C SER A 109 3.63 0.49 -19.93
N THR A 110 4.21 1.39 -19.12
CA THR A 110 5.59 1.27 -18.61
C THR A 110 5.80 0.05 -17.70
N PHE A 111 4.73 -0.44 -17.05
CA PHE A 111 4.79 -1.60 -16.15
C PHE A 111 4.55 -2.94 -16.86
N ASN A 112 4.89 -3.03 -18.14
CA ASN A 112 4.69 -4.23 -18.94
C ASN A 112 5.70 -5.36 -18.70
N ARG A 113 6.75 -5.13 -17.90
CA ARG A 113 7.81 -6.09 -17.57
C ARG A 113 7.75 -6.43 -16.08
N ALA A 114 7.99 -7.70 -15.74
CA ALA A 114 7.99 -8.14 -14.34
C ALA A 114 8.97 -7.33 -13.48
N ALA A 115 10.17 -7.05 -14.02
CA ALA A 115 11.19 -6.27 -13.31
C ALA A 115 10.72 -4.87 -12.91
N SER A 116 9.95 -4.15 -13.77
CA SER A 116 9.48 -2.81 -13.42
C SER A 116 8.37 -2.84 -12.37
N VAL A 117 7.53 -3.89 -12.36
CA VAL A 117 6.54 -4.09 -11.31
C VAL A 117 7.19 -4.47 -9.99
N VAL A 118 8.11 -5.44 -9.99
CA VAL A 118 8.87 -5.86 -8.81
C VAL A 118 9.62 -4.69 -8.19
N TRP A 119 10.29 -3.88 -9.01
CA TRP A 119 10.99 -2.69 -8.54
C TRP A 119 10.03 -1.68 -7.91
N CYS A 120 8.88 -1.43 -8.55
CA CYS A 120 7.88 -0.51 -8.01
C CYS A 120 7.29 -1.00 -6.68
N THR A 121 6.95 -2.29 -6.58
CA THR A 121 6.43 -2.88 -5.34
C THR A 121 7.47 -2.91 -4.23
N LEU A 122 8.74 -3.14 -4.57
CA LEU A 122 9.85 -3.04 -3.62
C LEU A 122 10.00 -1.60 -3.10
N CYS A 123 10.01 -0.60 -3.98
CA CYS A 123 10.06 0.81 -3.59
C CYS A 123 8.88 1.22 -2.71
N ILE A 124 7.66 0.80 -3.04
CA ILE A 124 6.46 1.08 -2.24
C ILE A 124 6.56 0.42 -0.86
N SER A 125 7.01 -0.83 -0.81
CA SER A 125 7.16 -1.52 0.46
C SER A 125 8.27 -0.90 1.32
N LEU A 126 9.41 -0.51 0.73
CA LEU A 126 10.44 0.25 1.45
C LEU A 126 9.90 1.57 1.99
N PHE A 127 9.06 2.25 1.21
CA PHE A 127 8.42 3.49 1.63
C PHE A 127 7.47 3.27 2.82
N PHE A 128 6.70 2.17 2.84
CA PHE A 128 5.84 1.82 3.96
C PHE A 128 6.64 1.54 5.24
N GLU A 129 7.68 0.72 5.16
CA GLU A 129 8.58 0.45 6.29
C GLU A 129 9.24 1.73 6.82
N ALA A 130 9.73 2.60 5.92
CA ALA A 130 10.36 3.87 6.28
C ALA A 130 9.36 4.81 6.98
N LEU A 131 8.13 4.92 6.48
CA LEU A 131 7.09 5.73 7.11
C LEU A 131 6.69 5.16 8.47
N GLN A 132 6.53 3.84 8.62
CA GLN A 132 6.22 3.22 9.90
C GLN A 132 7.33 3.47 10.92
N MET A 133 8.60 3.42 10.50
CA MET A 133 9.73 3.77 11.35
C MET A 133 9.69 5.25 11.78
N ILE A 134 9.39 6.18 10.86
CA ILE A 134 9.25 7.61 11.18
C ILE A 134 8.10 7.83 12.16
N VAL A 135 6.92 7.25 11.89
CA VAL A 135 5.74 7.33 12.77
C VAL A 135 6.07 6.82 14.17
N ARG A 136 6.80 5.73 14.26
CA ARG A 136 7.26 5.18 15.54
C ARG A 136 8.22 6.12 16.28
N ILE A 137 9.23 6.66 15.61
CA ILE A 137 10.20 7.58 16.24
C ILE A 137 9.50 8.87 16.67
N ALA A 138 8.60 9.41 15.85
CA ALA A 138 7.93 10.68 16.10
C ALA A 138 6.79 10.57 17.13
N LEU A 139 6.03 9.48 17.12
CA LEU A 139 4.79 9.33 17.91
C LEU A 139 4.87 8.25 18.98
N GLY A 140 6.00 7.55 19.14
CA GLY A 140 6.17 6.51 20.15
C GLY A 140 5.36 5.24 19.91
N SER A 141 4.88 5.02 18.68
CA SER A 141 4.06 3.86 18.32
C SER A 141 4.81 2.53 18.52
N GLY A 142 4.09 1.48 18.93
CA GLY A 142 4.64 0.14 19.20
C GLY A 142 4.86 -0.73 17.95
N ARG A 143 4.53 -0.26 16.75
CA ARG A 143 4.66 -1.06 15.53
C ARG A 143 6.12 -1.36 15.20
N SER A 144 6.41 -2.64 14.97
CA SER A 144 7.72 -3.14 14.55
C SER A 144 7.84 -3.07 13.03
N THR A 145 9.04 -2.76 12.55
CA THR A 145 9.44 -2.83 11.13
C THR A 145 10.06 -4.20 10.91
N ASP A 146 9.63 -4.93 9.88
CA ASP A 146 10.08 -6.30 9.60
C ASP A 146 10.54 -6.45 8.15
N ILE A 147 11.77 -6.93 7.96
CA ILE A 147 12.31 -7.17 6.61
C ILE A 147 11.53 -8.26 5.85
N ASN A 148 10.84 -9.16 6.57
CA ASN A 148 9.98 -10.16 5.98
C ASN A 148 8.76 -9.53 5.29
N ASP A 149 8.29 -8.38 5.77
CA ASP A 149 7.18 -7.64 5.15
C ASP A 149 7.60 -7.05 3.80
N LEU A 150 8.86 -6.60 3.71
CA LEU A 150 9.46 -6.17 2.44
C LEU A 150 9.47 -7.28 1.39
N ILE A 151 9.86 -8.48 1.81
CA ILE A 151 9.91 -9.66 0.94
C ILE A 151 8.50 -10.08 0.52
N ALA A 152 7.58 -10.18 1.49
CA ALA A 152 6.18 -10.52 1.27
C ALA A 152 5.51 -9.57 0.27
N ASN A 153 5.65 -8.26 0.47
CA ASN A 153 5.05 -7.26 -0.40
C ASN A 153 5.61 -7.32 -1.83
N THR A 154 6.91 -7.55 -1.97
CA THR A 154 7.57 -7.70 -3.28
C THR A 154 7.10 -8.97 -4.00
N LEU A 155 6.94 -10.08 -3.28
CA LEU A 155 6.37 -11.32 -3.82
C LEU A 155 4.91 -11.14 -4.25
N GLY A 156 4.10 -10.46 -3.44
CA GLY A 156 2.71 -10.12 -3.81
C GLY A 156 2.63 -9.35 -5.12
N GLY A 157 3.50 -8.35 -5.31
CA GLY A 157 3.62 -7.61 -6.56
C GLY A 157 3.95 -8.48 -7.77
N ALA A 158 4.93 -9.39 -7.63
CA ALA A 158 5.31 -10.33 -8.68
C ALA A 158 4.16 -11.28 -9.05
N VAL A 159 3.50 -11.87 -8.05
CA VAL A 159 2.35 -12.76 -8.23
C VAL A 159 1.18 -12.03 -8.90
N GLY A 160 0.89 -10.80 -8.47
CA GLY A 160 -0.13 -9.96 -9.09
C GLY A 160 0.14 -9.65 -10.56
N PHE A 161 1.40 -9.36 -10.91
CA PHE A 161 1.78 -9.15 -12.31
C PHE A 161 1.58 -10.40 -13.16
N LEU A 162 2.00 -11.57 -12.66
CA LEU A 162 1.79 -12.85 -13.33
C LEU A 162 0.29 -13.12 -13.56
N ALA A 163 -0.53 -12.91 -12.53
CA ALA A 163 -1.99 -13.03 -12.63
C ALA A 163 -2.54 -12.07 -13.70
N CYS A 164 -2.07 -10.82 -13.74
CA CYS A 164 -2.49 -9.84 -14.73
C CYS A 164 -2.12 -10.24 -16.16
N LYS A 165 -0.92 -10.79 -16.40
CA LYS A 165 -0.53 -11.28 -17.73
C LYS A 165 -1.40 -12.46 -18.19
N ILE A 166 -1.85 -13.31 -17.26
CA ILE A 166 -2.80 -14.38 -17.56
C ILE A 166 -4.17 -13.78 -17.90
N LEU A 167 -4.64 -12.81 -17.11
CA LEU A 167 -5.93 -12.13 -17.32
C LEU A 167 -5.99 -11.34 -18.64
N ILE A 168 -4.93 -10.60 -19.00
CA ILE A 168 -4.88 -9.80 -20.24
C ILE A 168 -4.91 -10.68 -21.50
N LYS A 169 -4.45 -11.94 -21.42
CA LYS A 169 -4.62 -12.90 -22.51
C LYS A 169 -6.08 -13.32 -22.73
N ALA A 170 -6.98 -13.04 -21.78
CA ALA A 170 -8.42 -13.18 -21.97
C ALA A 170 -8.98 -11.96 -22.75
N LYS A 171 -9.78 -12.24 -23.80
CA LYS A 171 -10.33 -11.25 -24.75
C LYS A 171 -10.91 -9.94 -24.16
N PRO A 172 -11.64 -9.89 -23.03
CA PRO A 172 -12.31 -8.66 -22.59
C PRO A 172 -11.38 -7.57 -22.02
N ILE A 173 -10.15 -7.89 -21.59
CA ILE A 173 -9.29 -6.94 -20.85
C ILE A 173 -8.41 -6.08 -21.77
N ARG A 174 -8.20 -6.50 -23.02
CA ARG A 174 -7.37 -5.78 -24.02
C ARG A 174 -7.88 -4.36 -24.34
N GLN A 175 -9.16 -4.07 -24.08
CA GLN A 175 -9.76 -2.75 -24.31
C GLN A 175 -9.51 -1.74 -23.17
N LEU A 176 -8.98 -2.18 -22.02
CA LEU A 176 -8.77 -1.35 -20.82
C LEU A 176 -7.34 -0.85 -20.66
N SER A 177 -6.36 -1.44 -21.36
CA SER A 177 -4.96 -1.04 -21.27
C SER A 177 -4.75 0.32 -21.95
N LEU A 178 -4.28 1.29 -21.17
CA LEU A 178 -3.87 2.62 -21.64
C LEU A 178 -2.59 2.58 -22.48
#